data_AF-D5DIH6-F1
#
_entry.id   AF-D5DIH6-F1
#
_cell.length_a   1.000
_cell.length_b   1.000
_cell.length_c   1.000
_cell.angle_alpha   90.00
_cell.angle_beta   90.00
_cell.angle_gamma   90.00
#
_symmetry.space_group_name_H-M   'P 1'
#
loop_
_entity.id
_entity.type
_entity.pdbx_description
1 polymer ?
#
loop_
_entity_poly.entity_id
_entity_poly.type
_entity_poly.pdbx_seq_one_letter_code
_entity_poly.pdbx_strand_id
1 'polypeptide(L)'
;MARTNEAATIGYMYIEGEGTIGHHQAPISQLFIVVEGEGWVTGENQKRISIKRGEAVLWEKGEWHTSGSETGMTAIVIQSEELQPEAFMERKSTLR
;
A
#
# COMPACT_ATOMS: atom_id res chain seq x y z
N MET A 1 -3.12 13.29 -2.76
CA MET A 1 -1.77 13.92 -2.77
C MET A 1 -1.05 13.44 -1.52
N ALA A 2 0.27 13.31 -1.53
CA ALA A 2 1.05 13.01 -0.33
C ALA A 2 2.24 13.97 -0.30
N ARG A 3 2.61 14.44 0.89
CA ARG A 3 3.77 15.30 1.11
C ARG A 3 4.76 14.56 2.01
N THR A 4 6.04 14.69 1.70
CA THR A 4 7.16 14.29 2.56
C THR A 4 8.06 15.51 2.76
N ASN A 5 8.60 15.71 3.95
CA ASN A 5 9.69 16.67 4.18
C ASN A 5 11.04 15.96 4.34
N GLU A 6 11.00 14.63 4.49
CA GLU A 6 12.16 13.74 4.52
C GLU A 6 12.39 13.08 3.15
N ALA A 7 13.57 12.48 2.98
CA ALA A 7 13.93 11.74 1.76
C ALA A 7 12.93 10.61 1.49
N ALA A 8 12.43 10.57 0.26
CA ALA A 8 11.49 9.55 -0.19
C ALA A 8 12.12 8.62 -1.23
N THR A 9 11.86 7.32 -1.09
CA THR A 9 12.11 6.34 -2.15
C THR A 9 10.80 6.02 -2.86
N ILE A 10 10.84 5.98 -4.18
CA ILE A 10 9.68 5.68 -5.03
C ILE A 10 9.99 4.41 -5.81
N GLY A 11 9.14 3.40 -5.66
CA GLY A 11 9.18 2.15 -6.40
C GLY A 11 8.00 2.01 -7.35
N TYR A 12 8.25 1.46 -8.53
CA TYR A 12 7.21 0.94 -9.42
C TYR A 12 7.24 -0.58 -9.35
N MET A 13 6.07 -1.20 -9.26
CA MET A 13 5.96 -2.64 -9.18
C MET A 13 4.74 -3.18 -9.92
N TYR A 14 4.90 -4.36 -10.48
CA TYR A 14 3.84 -5.16 -11.07
C TYR A 14 3.73 -6.47 -10.31
N ILE A 15 2.51 -6.82 -9.89
CA ILE A 15 2.15 -8.13 -9.35
C ILE A 15 1.34 -8.82 -10.44
N GLU A 16 1.83 -9.95 -10.92
CA GLU A 16 1.11 -10.80 -11.88
C GLU A 16 -0.15 -11.41 -11.23
N GLY A 17 -1.08 -11.92 -12.05
CA GLY A 17 -2.21 -12.71 -11.55
C GLY A 17 -1.74 -13.89 -10.72
N GLU A 18 -2.45 -14.16 -9.63
CA GLU A 18 -2.07 -15.11 -8.56
C GLU A 18 -0.75 -14.76 -7.82
N GLY A 19 -0.14 -13.61 -8.14
CA GLY A 19 1.08 -13.13 -7.51
C GLY A 19 0.85 -12.59 -6.09
N THR A 20 1.84 -12.75 -5.23
CA THR A 20 1.81 -12.28 -3.83
C THR A 20 3.17 -11.74 -3.41
N ILE A 21 3.20 -10.58 -2.75
CA ILE A 21 4.32 -10.16 -1.91
C ILE A 21 4.10 -10.74 -0.53
N GLY A 22 5.01 -11.62 -0.10
CA GLY A 22 4.91 -12.38 1.14
C GLY A 22 4.78 -11.50 2.40
N HIS A 23 4.40 -12.12 3.51
CA HIS A 23 4.16 -11.41 4.76
C HIS A 23 5.46 -10.80 5.34
N HIS A 24 5.49 -9.48 5.49
CA HIS A 24 6.68 -8.77 5.99
C HIS A 24 6.28 -7.48 6.72
N GLN A 25 7.24 -6.94 7.48
CA GLN A 25 7.08 -5.63 8.11
C GLN A 25 7.45 -4.51 7.14
N ALA A 26 6.73 -3.40 7.23
CA ALA A 26 7.16 -2.14 6.66
C ALA A 26 8.41 -1.63 7.44
N PRO A 27 9.62 -1.59 6.86
CA PRO A 27 10.81 -1.11 7.56
C PRO A 27 10.76 0.40 7.84
N ILE A 28 9.91 1.10 7.09
CA ILE A 28 9.60 2.53 7.14
C ILE A 28 8.16 2.71 6.66
N SER A 29 7.50 3.82 6.93
CA SER A 29 6.12 4.03 6.46
C SER A 29 6.03 3.93 4.93
N GLN A 30 5.04 3.19 4.43
CA GLN A 30 4.87 2.90 3.01
C GLN A 30 3.45 3.26 2.55
N LEU A 31 3.35 4.13 1.54
CA LEU A 31 2.10 4.38 0.82
C LEU A 31 2.10 3.56 -0.47
N PHE A 32 1.24 2.57 -0.52
CA PHE A 32 1.04 1.68 -1.67
C PHE A 32 -0.17 2.14 -2.48
N ILE A 33 0.04 2.57 -3.72
CA ILE A 33 -0.97 3.19 -4.56
C ILE A 33 -1.20 2.30 -5.78
N VAL A 34 -2.42 1.78 -5.94
CA VAL A 34 -2.75 0.98 -7.12
C VAL A 34 -3.06 1.92 -8.29
N VAL A 35 -2.28 1.80 -9.37
CA VAL A 35 -2.42 2.63 -10.57
C VAL A 35 -3.09 1.89 -11.73
N GLU A 36 -3.09 0.56 -11.70
CA GLU A 36 -3.79 -0.30 -12.66
C GLU A 36 -4.17 -1.64 -12.02
N GLY A 37 -5.28 -2.23 -12.48
CA GLY A 37 -5.79 -3.51 -11.96
C GLY A 37 -6.41 -3.41 -10.58
N GLU A 38 -6.48 -4.56 -9.92
CA GLU A 38 -7.05 -4.73 -8.58
C GLU A 38 -6.38 -5.89 -7.83
N GLY A 39 -6.54 -5.92 -6.53
CA GLY A 39 -5.97 -6.94 -5.67
C GLY A 39 -6.48 -6.84 -4.25
N TRP A 40 -5.66 -7.33 -3.33
CA TRP A 40 -5.94 -7.32 -1.91
C TRP A 40 -4.69 -6.99 -1.12
N VAL A 41 -4.91 -6.39 0.05
CA VAL A 41 -3.90 -6.03 1.03
C VAL A 41 -4.32 -6.52 2.42
N THR A 42 -3.38 -6.67 3.33
CA THR A 42 -3.65 -6.95 4.75
C THR A 42 -2.91 -5.96 5.65
N GLY A 43 -3.35 -5.84 6.90
CA GLY A 43 -2.55 -5.29 8.00
C GLY A 43 -2.23 -6.40 9.02
N GLU A 44 -2.00 -6.02 10.28
CA GLU A 44 -1.59 -6.95 11.36
C GLU A 44 -2.58 -8.09 11.59
N ASN A 45 -3.88 -7.83 11.44
CA ASN A 45 -4.93 -8.85 11.63
C ASN A 45 -5.02 -9.87 10.48
N GLN A 46 -4.17 -9.72 9.45
CA GLN A 46 -4.12 -10.57 8.24
C GLN A 46 -5.43 -10.67 7.46
N LYS A 47 -6.41 -9.81 7.75
CA LYS A 47 -7.67 -9.78 7.00
C LYS A 47 -7.43 -9.14 5.64
N ARG A 48 -7.83 -9.84 4.58
CA ARG A 48 -7.80 -9.31 3.22
C ARG A 48 -8.80 -8.18 3.06
N ILE A 49 -8.31 -7.04 2.59
CA ILE A 49 -9.08 -5.87 2.20
C ILE A 49 -8.85 -5.68 0.71
N SER A 50 -9.93 -5.59 -0.08
CA SER A 50 -9.82 -5.34 -1.51
C SER A 50 -9.32 -3.93 -1.77
N ILE A 51 -8.48 -3.80 -2.79
CA ILE A 51 -7.92 -2.55 -3.26
C ILE A 51 -7.89 -2.56 -4.79
N LYS A 52 -8.14 -1.41 -5.42
CA LYS A 52 -8.16 -1.28 -6.88
C LYS A 52 -7.58 0.04 -7.33
N ARG A 53 -7.40 0.19 -8.65
CA ARG A 53 -6.94 1.44 -9.28
C ARG A 53 -7.58 2.68 -8.65
N GLY A 54 -6.72 3.63 -8.27
CA GLY A 54 -7.09 4.90 -7.65
C GLY A 54 -7.17 4.85 -6.12
N GLU A 55 -6.97 3.68 -5.52
CA GLU A 55 -6.98 3.47 -4.08
C GLU A 55 -5.55 3.25 -3.56
N ALA A 56 -5.37 3.54 -2.28
CA ALA A 56 -4.09 3.39 -1.61
C ALA A 56 -4.26 2.84 -0.19
N VAL A 57 -3.21 2.19 0.30
CA VAL A 57 -3.06 1.81 1.71
C VAL A 57 -1.77 2.40 2.26
N LEU A 58 -1.85 2.91 3.49
CA LEU A 58 -0.69 3.36 4.25
C LEU A 58 -0.41 2.30 5.32
N TRP A 59 0.77 1.70 5.26
CA TRP A 59 1.32 0.87 6.33
C TRP A 59 2.32 1.69 7.14
N GLU A 60 2.18 1.64 8.46
CA GLU A 60 3.07 2.35 9.38
C GLU A 60 4.37 1.56 9.61
N LYS A 61 5.46 2.24 9.99
CA LYS A 61 6.73 1.60 10.31
C LYS A 61 6.54 0.50 11.36
N GLY A 62 6.96 -0.72 11.04
CA GLY A 62 6.81 -1.91 11.86
C GLY A 62 5.53 -2.71 11.62
N GLU A 63 4.56 -2.17 10.87
CA GLU A 63 3.29 -2.83 10.57
C GLU A 63 3.51 -4.04 9.64
N TRP A 64 3.00 -5.19 10.08
CA TRP A 64 3.01 -6.42 9.30
C TRP A 64 1.91 -6.40 8.24
N HIS A 65 2.27 -6.74 7.01
CA HIS A 65 1.33 -6.73 5.89
C HIS A 65 1.69 -7.74 4.80
N THR A 66 0.73 -7.96 3.92
CA THR A 66 0.83 -8.80 2.72
C THR A 66 0.05 -8.10 1.61
N SER A 67 0.48 -8.24 0.36
CA SER A 67 -0.28 -7.76 -0.80
C SER A 67 -0.27 -8.79 -1.90
N GLY A 68 -1.33 -8.85 -2.70
CA GLY A 68 -1.43 -9.78 -3.81
C GLY A 68 -2.56 -9.44 -4.75
N SER A 69 -2.63 -10.15 -5.86
CA SER A 69 -3.69 -9.99 -6.85
C SER A 69 -4.06 -11.33 -7.46
N GLU A 70 -5.35 -11.50 -7.77
CA GLU A 70 -5.85 -12.65 -8.52
C GLU A 70 -5.70 -12.41 -10.03
N THR A 71 -5.89 -11.18 -10.50
CA THR A 71 -5.94 -10.83 -11.94
C THR A 71 -4.76 -9.98 -12.42
N GLY A 72 -3.90 -9.56 -11.51
CA GLY A 72 -2.76 -8.66 -11.72
C GLY A 72 -3.04 -7.23 -11.28
N MET A 73 -2.02 -6.57 -10.74
CA MET A 73 -2.06 -5.13 -10.42
C MET A 73 -0.71 -4.46 -10.57
N THR A 74 -0.75 -3.17 -10.91
CA THR A 74 0.42 -2.28 -10.92
C THR A 74 0.29 -1.29 -9.78
N ALA A 75 1.36 -1.13 -9.01
CA ALA A 75 1.40 -0.20 -7.90
C ALA A 75 2.64 0.69 -7.92
N ILE A 76 2.48 1.89 -7.36
CA ILE A 76 3.57 2.78 -6.97
C ILE A 76 3.68 2.72 -5.45
N VAL A 77 4.89 2.51 -4.93
CA VAL A 77 5.17 2.51 -3.49
C VAL A 77 6.03 3.71 -3.16
N ILE A 78 5.55 4.56 -2.26
CA ILE A 78 6.30 5.71 -1.74
C ILE A 78 6.68 5.42 -0.29
N GLN A 79 7.96 5.53 0.03
CA GLN A 79 8.51 5.20 1.34
C GLN A 79 9.30 6.39 1.90
N SER A 80 9.02 6.81 3.13
CA SER A 80 9.64 7.98 3.79
C SER A 80 9.44 7.90 5.30
N GLU A 81 10.36 8.49 6.09
CA GLU A 81 10.22 8.56 7.57
C GLU A 81 9.01 9.42 7.94
N GLU A 82 8.71 10.46 7.15
CA GLU A 82 7.50 11.28 7.28
C GLU A 82 6.63 11.15 6.02
N LEU A 83 5.40 10.65 6.18
CA LEU A 83 4.43 10.42 5.11
C LEU A 83 3.00 10.68 5.64
N GLN A 84 2.34 11.74 5.18
CA GLN A 84 1.01 12.18 5.66
C GLN A 84 -0.02 12.27 4.50
N PRO A 85 -0.50 11.14 3.96
CA PRO A 85 -1.52 11.13 2.90
C PRO A 85 -2.90 11.62 3.38
N GLU A 86 -3.24 11.43 4.64
CA GLU A 86 -4.56 11.76 5.22
C GLU A 86 -4.91 13.25 5.17
N ALA A 87 -3.91 14.14 5.05
CA ALA A 87 -4.13 15.56 4.85
C ALA A 87 -4.75 15.90 3.49
N PHE A 88 -4.68 14.98 2.51
CA PHE A 88 -5.13 15.22 1.14
C PHE A 88 -5.88 14.04 0.50
N MET A 89 -6.15 12.97 1.25
CA MET A 89 -6.84 11.77 0.77
C MET A 89 -8.01 11.44 1.67
N GLU A 90 -9.15 11.13 1.07
CA GLU A 90 -10.32 10.67 1.81
C GLU A 90 -10.07 9.26 2.35
N ARG A 91 -10.23 9.08 3.66
CA ARG A 91 -10.17 7.75 4.26
C ARG A 91 -11.46 7.01 3.93
N LYS A 92 -11.33 5.81 3.37
CA LYS A 92 -12.44 4.87 3.34
C LYS A 92 -12.84 4.52 4.78
N SER A 93 -14.14 4.53 5.07
CA SER A 93 -14.69 4.04 6.32
C SER A 93 -14.56 2.51 6.35
N THR A 94 -13.37 2.01 6.64
CA THR A 94 -13.16 0.58 6.84
C THR A 94 -12.34 0.43 8.12
N LEU A 95 -12.96 -0.17 9.12
CA LEU A 95 -12.39 -0.40 10.45
C LEU A 95 -11.07 -1.18 10.30
N ARG A 96 -9.98 -0.63 10.84
CA ARG A 96 -8.70 -1.34 11.00
C ARG A 96 -8.90 -2.56 11.91
#